data_AF-A0A291TPK5-F1
#
_entry.id   AF-A0A291TPK5-F1
#
_cell.length_a   1.000
_cell.length_b   1.000
_cell.length_c   1.000
_cell.angle_alpha   90.00
_cell.angle_beta   90.00
_cell.angle_gamma   90.00
#
_symmetry.space_group_name_H-M   'P 1'
#
loop_
_entity.id
_entity.type
_entity.pdbx_description
1 polymer ?
#
loop_
_entity_poly.entity_id
_entity_poly.type
_entity_poly.pdbx_seq_one_letter_code
_entity_poly.pdbx_strand_id
1 'polypeptide(L)'
;MCSIAFEHAESAKMLISAGNLTSATGLVRLQYEALVRAMWLLYAATDTDVLKLTSELTQETADKANRLPMLSEMLEKLQGKAPQEPLDMLREFKEYSWKPLSSFIHGGLHAIHRHSKGYPLPLLEQMVRISNGVSLMVGMLLVILHGGGEQVGKIPRIQREFADCLPDTKL
;
A
#
# COMPACT_ATOMS: atom_id res chain seq x y z
N MET A 1 6.69 -6.82 -5.68
CA MET A 1 5.66 -5.94 -5.09
C MET A 1 5.97 -5.51 -3.66
N CYS A 2 6.23 -6.41 -2.71
CA CYS A 2 6.56 -6.01 -1.33
C CYS A 2 7.74 -5.02 -1.24
N SER A 3 8.81 -5.26 -2.01
CA SER A 3 9.95 -4.32 -2.10
C SER A 3 9.53 -2.93 -2.59
N ILE A 4 8.66 -2.86 -3.61
CA ILE A 4 8.13 -1.59 -4.14
C ILE A 4 7.29 -0.87 -3.08
N ALA A 5 6.49 -1.61 -2.30
CA ALA A 5 5.74 -1.00 -1.20
C ALA A 5 6.69 -0.41 -0.14
N PHE A 6 7.77 -1.08 0.23
CA PHE A 6 8.76 -0.50 1.16
C PHE A 6 9.48 0.72 0.56
N GLU A 7 9.86 0.66 -0.72
CA GLU A 7 10.49 1.78 -1.43
C GLU A 7 9.57 3.02 -1.45
N HIS A 8 8.27 2.85 -1.69
CA HIS A 8 7.30 3.94 -1.60
C HIS A 8 7.20 4.53 -0.19
N ALA A 9 7.25 3.69 0.85
CA ALA A 9 7.22 4.13 2.24
C ALA A 9 8.47 4.96 2.61
N GLU A 10 9.65 4.49 2.21
CA GLU A 10 10.92 5.20 2.40
C GLU A 10 10.92 6.53 1.64
N SER A 11 10.55 6.50 0.37
CA SER A 11 10.46 7.68 -0.49
C SER A 11 9.48 8.71 0.06
N ALA A 12 8.33 8.29 0.61
CA ALA A 12 7.39 9.20 1.25
C ALA A 12 8.03 9.95 2.44
N LYS A 13 8.80 9.26 3.30
CA LYS A 13 9.51 9.88 4.43
C LYS A 13 10.60 10.84 3.98
N MET A 14 11.36 10.48 2.95
CA MET A 14 12.37 11.35 2.36
C MET A 14 11.76 12.63 1.79
N LEU A 15 10.65 12.51 1.05
CA LEU A 15 9.97 13.66 0.46
C LEU A 15 9.28 14.54 1.51
N ILE A 16 8.75 13.96 2.59
CA ILE A 16 8.25 14.74 3.74
C ILE A 16 9.38 15.58 4.32
N SER A 17 10.54 14.97 4.55
CA SER A 17 11.72 15.64 5.11
C SER A 17 12.24 16.76 4.20
N ALA A 18 12.11 16.59 2.88
CA ALA A 18 12.49 17.59 1.88
C ALA A 18 11.41 18.68 1.63
N GLY A 19 10.23 18.60 2.26
CA GLY A 19 9.12 19.53 2.04
C GLY A 19 8.31 19.28 0.75
N ASN A 20 8.54 18.15 0.07
CA ASN A 20 7.84 17.75 -1.15
C ASN A 20 6.53 17.01 -0.83
N LEU A 21 5.65 17.69 -0.10
CA LEU A 21 4.53 17.07 0.63
C LEU A 21 3.42 16.53 -0.29
N THR A 22 3.16 17.19 -1.43
CA THR A 22 2.17 16.70 -2.42
C THR A 22 2.58 15.35 -2.98
N SER A 23 3.83 15.23 -3.42
CA SER A 23 4.39 13.99 -3.97
C SER A 23 4.48 12.91 -2.90
N ALA A 24 4.94 13.26 -1.68
CA ALA A 24 4.98 12.32 -0.57
C ALA A 24 3.60 11.72 -0.25
N THR A 25 2.56 12.54 -0.25
CA THR A 25 1.18 12.09 -0.02
C THR A 25 0.72 11.12 -1.11
N GLY A 26 1.05 11.41 -2.38
CA GLY A 26 0.77 10.49 -3.49
C GLY A 26 1.42 9.12 -3.31
N LEU A 27 2.66 9.06 -2.81
CA LEU A 27 3.38 7.80 -2.58
C LEU A 27 2.70 6.88 -1.57
N VAL A 28 2.00 7.42 -0.55
CA VAL A 28 1.27 6.58 0.42
C VAL A 28 0.14 5.80 -0.26
N ARG A 29 -0.51 6.36 -1.29
CA ARG A 29 -1.48 5.61 -2.12
C ARG A 29 -0.79 4.52 -2.93
N LEU A 30 0.33 4.83 -3.56
CA LEU A 30 1.08 3.86 -4.36
C LEU A 30 1.60 2.71 -3.50
N GLN A 31 2.05 3.00 -2.28
CA GLN A 31 2.45 2.00 -1.28
C GLN A 31 1.30 1.02 -1.00
N TYR A 32 0.10 1.55 -0.73
CA TYR A 32 -1.09 0.73 -0.50
C TYR A 32 -1.47 -0.10 -1.74
N GLU A 33 -1.48 0.50 -2.93
CA GLU A 33 -1.80 -0.22 -4.18
C GLU A 33 -0.79 -1.34 -4.46
N ALA A 34 0.49 -1.12 -4.14
CA ALA A 34 1.54 -2.14 -4.22
C ALA A 34 1.31 -3.31 -3.26
N LEU A 35 0.86 -3.05 -2.03
CA LEU A 35 0.46 -4.09 -1.07
C LEU A 35 -0.75 -4.88 -1.57
N VAL A 36 -1.80 -4.22 -2.06
CA VAL A 36 -2.99 -4.92 -2.58
C VAL A 36 -2.61 -5.83 -3.75
N ARG A 37 -1.79 -5.34 -4.68
CA ARG A 37 -1.29 -6.17 -5.78
C ARG A 37 -0.43 -7.33 -5.28
N ALA A 38 0.39 -7.13 -4.25
CA ALA A 38 1.17 -8.22 -3.64
C ALA A 38 0.27 -9.31 -3.04
N MET A 39 -0.77 -8.91 -2.28
CA MET A 39 -1.73 -9.86 -1.71
C MET A 39 -2.54 -10.58 -2.80
N TRP A 40 -3.00 -9.84 -3.82
CA TRP A 40 -3.70 -10.44 -4.95
C TRP A 40 -2.83 -11.45 -5.70
N LEU A 41 -1.56 -11.13 -5.93
CA LEU A 41 -0.61 -12.06 -6.56
C LEU A 41 -0.44 -13.35 -5.75
N LEU A 42 -0.39 -13.26 -4.41
CA LEU A 42 -0.23 -14.44 -3.57
C LEU A 42 -1.50 -15.30 -3.49
N TYR A 43 -2.67 -14.68 -3.33
CA TYR A 43 -3.88 -15.40 -2.95
C TYR A 43 -4.89 -15.62 -4.08
N ALA A 44 -4.86 -14.82 -5.15
CA ALA A 44 -5.98 -14.76 -6.09
C ALA A 44 -5.60 -14.69 -7.57
N ALA A 45 -4.37 -14.29 -7.91
CA ALA A 45 -3.88 -14.26 -9.28
C ALA A 45 -3.79 -15.67 -9.86
N THR A 46 -4.04 -15.78 -11.17
CA THR A 46 -3.79 -17.03 -11.91
C THR A 46 -2.33 -17.07 -12.38
N ASP A 47 -1.82 -18.25 -12.73
CA ASP A 47 -0.48 -18.38 -13.34
C ASP A 47 -0.34 -17.50 -14.59
N THR A 48 -1.39 -17.42 -15.40
CA THR A 48 -1.46 -16.52 -16.57
C THR A 48 -1.32 -15.05 -16.18
N ASP A 49 -1.90 -14.65 -15.06
CA ASP A 49 -1.78 -13.27 -14.57
C ASP A 49 -0.38 -12.97 -14.03
N VAL A 50 0.24 -13.93 -13.32
CA VAL A 50 1.62 -13.83 -12.86
C VAL A 50 2.56 -13.72 -14.06
N LEU A 51 2.38 -14.57 -15.08
CA LEU A 51 3.18 -14.56 -16.31
C LEU A 51 3.15 -13.19 -17.01
N LYS A 52 2.00 -12.50 -17.04
CA LYS A 52 1.90 -11.15 -17.63
C LYS A 52 2.83 -10.13 -16.95
N LEU A 53 3.14 -10.31 -15.66
CA LEU A 53 3.98 -9.39 -14.88
C LEU A 53 5.45 -9.81 -14.83
N THR A 54 5.76 -11.07 -15.15
CA THR A 54 7.13 -11.59 -15.17
C THR A 54 7.70 -11.76 -16.58
N SER A 55 6.89 -11.57 -17.63
CA SER A 55 7.34 -11.58 -19.02
C SER A 55 8.26 -10.39 -19.31
N GLU A 56 9.12 -10.54 -20.32
CA GLU A 56 9.95 -9.44 -20.81
C GLU A 56 9.09 -8.23 -21.20
N LEU A 57 9.60 -7.03 -20.92
CA LEU A 57 8.90 -5.79 -21.24
C LEU A 57 9.00 -5.51 -22.76
N THR A 58 7.89 -5.73 -23.44
CA THR A 58 7.66 -5.37 -24.84
C THR A 58 6.36 -4.57 -24.93
N GLN A 59 6.10 -3.93 -26.07
CA GLN A 59 4.84 -3.23 -26.29
C GLN A 59 3.64 -4.18 -26.11
N GLU A 60 3.74 -5.40 -26.64
CA GLU A 60 2.67 -6.40 -26.57
C GLU A 60 2.43 -6.88 -25.13
N THR A 61 3.49 -7.16 -24.37
CA THR A 61 3.35 -7.62 -22.97
C THR A 61 2.87 -6.50 -22.06
N ALA A 62 3.26 -5.25 -22.31
CA ALA A 62 2.72 -4.08 -21.62
C ALA A 62 1.20 -3.91 -21.88
N ASP A 63 0.76 -4.04 -23.13
CA ASP A 63 -0.67 -3.95 -23.48
C ASP A 63 -1.49 -5.10 -22.87
N LYS A 64 -0.90 -6.31 -22.78
CA LYS A 64 -1.51 -7.44 -22.08
C LYS A 64 -1.59 -7.20 -20.56
N ALA A 65 -0.58 -6.60 -19.96
CA ALA A 65 -0.56 -6.25 -18.54
C ALA A 65 -1.62 -5.19 -18.18
N ASN A 66 -2.01 -4.31 -19.11
CA ASN A 66 -3.10 -3.36 -18.91
C ASN A 66 -4.48 -4.02 -18.69
N ARG A 67 -4.62 -5.32 -19.01
CA ARG A 67 -5.85 -6.11 -18.77
C ARG A 67 -5.89 -6.75 -17.38
N LEU A 68 -4.87 -6.54 -16.56
CA LEU A 68 -4.85 -7.02 -15.18
C LEU A 68 -5.92 -6.27 -14.36
N PRO A 69 -6.48 -6.92 -13.32
CA PRO A 69 -7.52 -6.30 -12.51
C PRO A 69 -7.03 -5.00 -11.88
N MET A 70 -7.92 -4.00 -11.84
CA MET A 70 -7.67 -2.76 -11.11
C MET A 70 -7.85 -2.99 -9.60
N LEU A 71 -7.48 -1.99 -8.79
CA LEU A 71 -7.52 -2.06 -7.32
C LEU A 71 -8.83 -2.64 -6.76
N SER A 72 -9.98 -2.10 -7.18
CA SER A 72 -11.29 -2.55 -6.70
C SER A 72 -11.53 -4.03 -7.01
N GLU A 73 -11.26 -4.44 -8.25
CA GLU A 73 -11.44 -5.80 -8.72
C GLU A 73 -10.47 -6.77 -8.02
N MET A 74 -9.22 -6.35 -7.74
CA MET A 74 -8.28 -7.14 -6.97
C MET A 74 -8.82 -7.43 -5.56
N LEU A 75 -9.39 -6.44 -4.87
CA LEU A 75 -9.97 -6.61 -3.53
C LEU A 75 -11.23 -7.49 -3.51
N GLU A 76 -12.02 -7.46 -4.58
CA GLU A 76 -13.14 -8.38 -4.78
C GLU A 76 -12.65 -9.81 -4.98
N LYS A 77 -11.64 -10.01 -5.84
CA LYS A 77 -11.03 -11.31 -6.11
C LYS A 77 -10.33 -11.95 -4.91
N LEU A 78 -9.94 -11.14 -3.92
CA LEU A 78 -9.36 -11.61 -2.65
C LEU A 78 -10.40 -12.20 -1.68
N GLN A 79 -11.69 -11.91 -1.87
CA GLN A 79 -12.75 -12.39 -0.99
C GLN A 79 -12.83 -13.91 -1.00
N GLY A 80 -12.78 -14.51 0.19
CA GLY A 80 -12.77 -15.98 0.36
C GLY A 80 -11.45 -16.66 -0.01
N LYS A 81 -10.40 -15.91 -0.39
CA LYS A 81 -9.08 -16.45 -0.75
C LYS A 81 -7.95 -15.96 0.14
N ALA A 82 -7.98 -14.69 0.56
CA ALA A 82 -7.03 -14.15 1.53
C ALA A 82 -7.57 -14.24 2.96
N PRO A 83 -6.69 -14.20 3.98
CA PRO A 83 -7.11 -14.06 5.37
C PRO A 83 -8.02 -12.84 5.57
N GLN A 84 -9.12 -13.04 6.29
CA GLN A 84 -10.21 -12.08 6.42
C GLN A 84 -9.77 -10.76 7.06
N GLU A 85 -9.08 -10.82 8.19
CA GLU A 85 -8.62 -9.63 8.93
C GLU A 85 -7.72 -8.70 8.08
N PRO A 86 -6.65 -9.17 7.41
CA PRO A 86 -5.90 -8.37 6.44
C PRO A 86 -6.75 -7.78 5.32
N LEU A 87 -7.71 -8.53 4.78
CA LEU A 87 -8.57 -8.03 3.71
C LEU A 87 -9.49 -6.90 4.21
N ASP A 88 -10.00 -7.00 5.43
CA ASP A 88 -10.83 -5.97 6.04
C ASP A 88 -10.04 -4.67 6.27
N MET A 89 -8.79 -4.77 6.73
CA MET A 89 -7.89 -3.61 6.84
C MET A 89 -7.63 -2.94 5.48
N LEU A 90 -7.44 -3.72 4.40
CA LEU A 90 -7.30 -3.14 3.05
C LEU A 90 -8.58 -2.43 2.60
N ARG A 91 -9.75 -3.01 2.89
CA ARG A 91 -11.06 -2.40 2.56
C ARG A 91 -11.29 -1.11 3.35
N GLU A 92 -10.93 -1.10 4.63
CA GLU A 92 -10.99 0.11 5.47
C GLU A 92 -10.10 1.22 4.90
N PHE A 93 -8.86 0.90 4.52
CA PHE A 93 -7.96 1.86 3.86
C PHE A 93 -8.59 2.40 2.57
N LYS A 94 -9.15 1.53 1.72
CA LYS A 94 -9.80 1.96 0.47
C LYS A 94 -10.92 2.97 0.75
N GLU A 95 -11.74 2.71 1.74
CA GLU A 95 -12.90 3.54 2.05
C GLU A 95 -12.50 4.91 2.60
N TYR A 96 -11.56 4.94 3.56
CA TYR A 96 -11.25 6.17 4.29
C TYR A 96 -10.03 6.94 3.76
N SER A 97 -9.05 6.28 3.15
CA SER A 97 -7.77 6.90 2.75
C SER A 97 -7.56 6.95 1.25
N TRP A 98 -7.86 5.87 0.51
CA TRP A 98 -7.55 5.80 -0.93
C TRP A 98 -8.28 6.86 -1.78
N LYS A 99 -9.57 7.11 -1.50
CA LYS A 99 -10.37 8.11 -2.23
C LYS A 99 -9.76 9.52 -2.08
N PRO A 100 -9.53 10.06 -0.86
CA PRO A 100 -8.82 11.35 -0.70
C PRO A 100 -7.44 11.37 -1.35
N LEU A 101 -6.65 10.30 -1.18
CA LEU A 101 -5.28 10.24 -1.71
C LEU A 101 -5.23 10.25 -3.24
N SER A 102 -6.28 9.79 -3.93
CA SER A 102 -6.36 9.84 -5.40
C SER A 102 -6.30 11.26 -5.94
N SER A 103 -6.75 12.25 -5.16
CA SER A 103 -6.60 13.66 -5.51
C SER A 103 -5.13 14.08 -5.66
N PHE A 104 -4.19 13.49 -4.92
CA PHE A 104 -2.77 13.84 -4.95
C PHE A 104 -2.03 13.22 -6.13
N ILE A 105 -2.58 12.18 -6.75
CA ILE A 105 -2.03 11.57 -7.97
C ILE A 105 -2.49 12.34 -9.22
N HIS A 106 -3.73 12.79 -9.25
CA HIS A 106 -4.34 13.37 -10.46
C HIS A 106 -4.46 14.90 -10.43
N GLY A 107 -3.79 15.58 -9.49
CA GLY A 107 -3.86 17.04 -9.38
C GLY A 107 -5.25 17.57 -9.02
N GLY A 108 -6.03 16.80 -8.26
CA GLY A 108 -7.39 17.16 -7.84
C GLY A 108 -7.42 18.23 -6.74
N LEU A 109 -8.63 18.56 -6.27
CA LEU A 109 -8.89 19.65 -5.33
C LEU A 109 -8.03 19.60 -4.05
N HIS A 110 -7.86 18.43 -3.42
CA HIS A 110 -7.05 18.33 -2.20
C HIS A 110 -5.58 18.65 -2.46
N ALA A 111 -5.03 18.23 -3.61
CA ALA A 111 -3.65 18.49 -3.98
C ALA A 111 -3.42 19.99 -4.20
N ILE A 112 -4.28 20.64 -5.00
CA ILE A 112 -4.20 22.08 -5.29
C ILE A 112 -4.36 22.89 -4.00
N HIS A 113 -5.35 22.53 -3.17
CA HIS A 113 -5.62 23.26 -1.94
C HIS A 113 -4.49 23.12 -0.91
N ARG A 114 -3.94 21.92 -0.72
CA ARG A 114 -2.83 21.70 0.22
C ARG A 114 -1.53 22.29 -0.27
N HIS A 115 -1.27 22.23 -1.58
CA HIS A 115 -0.08 22.86 -2.14
C HIS A 115 -0.11 24.39 -2.01
N SER A 116 -1.27 25.01 -2.17
CA SER A 116 -1.43 26.47 -2.04
C SER A 116 -1.53 26.97 -0.58
N LYS A 117 -2.17 26.22 0.32
CA LYS A 117 -2.44 26.65 1.70
C LYS A 117 -1.56 25.98 2.76
N GLY A 118 -0.69 25.06 2.35
CA GLY A 118 0.15 24.27 3.24
C GLY A 118 -0.53 23.01 3.77
N TYR A 119 0.30 22.21 4.44
CA TYR A 119 -0.07 20.92 5.00
C TYR A 119 -0.05 21.02 6.53
N PRO A 120 -1.20 20.81 7.20
CA PRO A 120 -1.23 20.77 8.65
C PRO A 120 -0.35 19.65 9.19
N LEU A 121 0.42 19.91 10.26
CA LEU A 121 1.28 18.89 10.88
C LEU A 121 0.52 17.60 11.26
N PRO A 122 -0.71 17.65 11.82
CA PRO A 122 -1.48 16.44 12.11
C PRO A 122 -1.78 15.58 10.88
N LEU A 123 -1.95 16.21 9.71
CA LEU A 123 -2.17 15.47 8.46
C LEU A 123 -0.89 14.71 8.05
N LEU A 124 0.27 15.35 8.16
CA LEU A 124 1.55 14.72 7.83
C LEU A 124 1.87 13.58 8.80
N GLU A 125 1.63 13.78 10.10
CA GLU A 125 1.77 12.73 11.11
C GLU A 125 0.86 11.53 10.79
N GLN A 126 -0.41 11.79 10.49
CA GLN A 126 -1.36 10.75 10.10
C GLN A 126 -0.89 9.99 8.84
N MET A 127 -0.34 10.68 7.84
CA MET A 127 0.20 10.03 6.64
C MET A 127 1.36 9.09 6.96
N VAL A 128 2.27 9.49 7.85
CA VAL A 128 3.39 8.64 8.29
C VAL A 128 2.87 7.43 9.06
N ARG A 129 1.93 7.62 9.99
CA ARG A 129 1.30 6.53 10.74
C ARG A 129 0.62 5.52 9.80
N ILE A 130 -0.17 6.00 8.85
CA ILE A 130 -0.81 5.17 7.82
C ILE A 130 0.23 4.40 7.01
N SER A 131 1.29 5.06 6.54
CA SER A 131 2.39 4.41 5.82
C SER A 131 3.06 3.31 6.65
N ASN A 132 3.28 3.54 7.95
CA ASN A 132 3.83 2.53 8.86
C ASN A 132 2.88 1.33 9.05
N GLY A 133 1.57 1.57 9.15
CA GLY A 133 0.57 0.50 9.18
C GLY A 133 0.61 -0.38 7.93
N VAL A 134 0.71 0.24 6.75
CA VAL A 134 0.89 -0.49 5.49
C VAL A 134 2.22 -1.26 5.48
N SER A 135 3.31 -0.68 5.98
CA SER A 135 4.60 -1.38 6.11
C SER A 135 4.53 -2.61 7.02
N LEU A 136 3.76 -2.57 8.12
CA LEU A 136 3.53 -3.76 8.95
C LEU A 136 2.81 -4.85 8.17
N MET A 137 1.74 -4.52 7.44
CA MET A 137 1.02 -5.49 6.61
C MET A 137 1.91 -6.11 5.52
N VAL A 138 2.78 -5.30 4.88
CA VAL A 138 3.78 -5.81 3.93
C VAL A 138 4.76 -6.77 4.63
N GLY A 139 5.20 -6.43 5.84
CA GLY A 139 6.04 -7.30 6.67
C GLY A 139 5.38 -8.63 7.01
N MET A 140 4.09 -8.62 7.38
CA MET A 140 3.32 -9.85 7.61
C MET A 140 3.24 -10.70 6.34
N LEU A 141 2.99 -10.07 5.19
CA LEU A 141 2.95 -10.77 3.90
C LEU A 141 4.30 -11.40 3.55
N LEU A 142 5.43 -10.74 3.84
CA LEU A 142 6.75 -11.32 3.64
C LEU A 142 7.01 -12.54 4.53
N VAL A 143 6.57 -12.52 5.80
CA VAL A 143 6.67 -13.69 6.69
C VAL A 143 5.89 -14.88 6.11
N ILE A 144 4.71 -14.63 5.55
CA ILE A 144 3.89 -15.64 4.88
C ILE A 144 4.60 -16.17 3.63
N LEU A 145 5.11 -15.30 2.77
CA LEU A 145 5.84 -15.68 1.55
C LEU A 145 7.10 -16.50 1.85
N HIS A 146 7.75 -16.25 2.98
CA HIS A 146 8.88 -17.03 3.46
C HIS A 146 8.49 -18.42 3.98
N GLY A 147 7.21 -18.68 4.28
CA GLY A 147 6.72 -19.96 4.79
C GLY A 147 6.67 -20.07 6.32
N GLY A 148 6.75 -18.96 7.07
CA GLY A 148 6.38 -18.93 8.49
C GLY A 148 7.32 -19.68 9.46
N GLY A 149 8.61 -19.82 9.17
CA GLY A 149 9.59 -20.40 10.10
C GLY A 149 10.01 -19.46 11.23
N GLU A 150 11.32 -19.28 11.38
CA GLU A 150 11.97 -18.40 12.38
C GLU A 150 11.54 -16.92 12.35
N GLN A 151 10.77 -16.52 11.32
CA GLN A 151 10.27 -15.17 11.13
C GLN A 151 8.91 -14.93 11.84
N VAL A 152 8.21 -16.01 12.26
CA VAL A 152 6.94 -15.91 12.99
C VAL A 152 7.15 -15.16 14.31
N GLY A 153 6.18 -14.30 14.66
CA GLY A 153 6.23 -13.50 15.89
C GLY A 153 7.09 -12.24 15.81
N LYS A 154 7.93 -12.05 14.76
CA LYS A 154 8.72 -10.82 14.60
C LYS A 154 7.84 -9.59 14.37
N ILE A 155 6.84 -9.69 13.48
CA ILE A 155 5.96 -8.54 13.18
C ILE A 155 5.11 -8.13 14.39
N PRO A 156 4.46 -9.04 15.15
CA PRO A 156 3.78 -8.66 16.39
C PRO A 156 4.69 -8.02 17.46
N ARG A 157 5.98 -8.36 17.49
CA ARG A 157 6.95 -7.68 18.36
C ARG A 157 7.22 -6.25 17.89
N ILE A 158 7.49 -6.05 16.61
CA ILE A 158 7.67 -4.72 16.01
C ILE A 158 6.41 -3.86 16.22
N GLN A 159 5.23 -4.43 15.99
CA GLN A 159 3.96 -3.72 16.19
C GLN A 159 3.79 -3.20 17.62
N ARG A 160 4.18 -3.98 18.63
CA ARG A 160 4.12 -3.56 20.04
C ARG A 160 5.19 -2.52 20.38
N GLU A 161 6.41 -2.71 19.88
CA GLU A 161 7.55 -1.83 20.15
C GLU A 161 7.34 -0.42 19.57
N PHE A 162 6.71 -0.33 18.39
CA PHE A 162 6.50 0.92 17.66
C PHE A 162 5.03 1.36 17.62
N ALA A 163 4.21 0.90 18.58
CA ALA A 163 2.77 1.16 18.62
C ALA A 163 2.42 2.66 18.62
N ASP A 164 3.30 3.49 19.17
CA ASP A 164 3.18 4.94 19.26
C ASP A 164 3.24 5.66 17.91
N CYS A 165 3.74 5.02 16.84
CA CYS A 165 3.84 5.57 15.49
C CYS A 165 3.01 4.81 14.45
N LEU A 166 2.07 3.97 14.90
CA LEU A 166 1.10 3.27 14.06
C LEU A 166 -0.23 4.03 13.98
N PRO A 167 -1.12 3.65 13.05
CA PRO A 167 -2.50 4.12 13.08
C PRO A 167 -3.18 3.65 14.36
N ASP A 168 -4.06 4.49 14.91
CA ASP A 168 -4.89 4.08 16.03
C ASP A 168 -5.75 2.87 15.61
N THR A 169 -5.67 1.79 16.39
CA THR A 169 -6.58 0.67 16.22
C THR A 169 -7.91 1.06 16.85
N LYS A 170 -9.00 0.95 16.11
CA LYS A 170 -10.32 0.94 16.74
C LYS A 170 -10.37 -0.35 17.57
N LEU A 171 -10.23 -0.23 18.89
CA LEU A 171 -10.54 -1.29 19.84
C LEU A 171 -12.03 -1.62 19.79
#